data_AF-A0A2M8CZD9-F1
#
_entry.id   AF-A0A2M8CZD9-F1
#
_cell.length_a   1.000
_cell.length_b   1.000
_cell.length_c   1.000
_cell.angle_alpha   90.00
_cell.angle_beta   90.00
_cell.angle_gamma   90.00
#
_symmetry.space_group_name_H-M   'P 1'
#
loop_
_entity.id
_entity.type
_entity.pdbx_description
1 polymer ?
#
loop_
_entity_poly.entity_id
_entity_poly.type
_entity_poly.pdbx_seq_one_letter_code
_entity_poly.pdbx_strand_id
1 'polypeptide(L)'
;MLAAYAVIGNDSVQTLGTFIASNSKIFKWYWLWLAAALVLAGTLFAGWFLNDGDISWGRLDKIPAVQIQWYHAAAPAVLVLLTRMGIPVSTTFLVLSTFASTVLLEKMLVKSVVGYGLAAIVAYVTWLVLAHFLNEKFNSVKKEHRPFWRTLQWFSTGFLWFSWLSHDMANIAVFMPRQLPFTLLILSIGVLSAWLAYIFWSHGGKIQKIVLEKTGSRFMRSATIIDLVYAFLLLYFKEMNSIPMSTTWVFVGLLSGRELAIATAHRADYHFGYVFPIVGKDFLKMMVGLAVSVALVLAIHYVFDPVTME
;
A
#
# COMPACT_ATOMS: atom_id res chain seq x y z
N MET A 1 18.81 3.49 1.24
CA MET A 1 18.20 4.75 0.73
C MET A 1 17.31 4.54 -0.50
N LEU A 2 17.78 3.85 -1.56
CA LEU A 2 16.97 3.63 -2.77
C LEU A 2 15.66 2.85 -2.49
N ALA A 3 15.72 1.75 -1.76
CA ALA A 3 14.54 0.98 -1.36
C ALA A 3 13.53 1.84 -0.56
N ALA A 4 14.02 2.67 0.37
CA ALA A 4 13.19 3.59 1.13
C ALA A 4 12.43 4.58 0.23
N TYR A 5 13.12 5.21 -0.74
CA TYR A 5 12.47 6.09 -1.71
C TYR A 5 11.46 5.35 -2.59
N ALA A 6 11.84 4.19 -3.10
CA ALA A 6 11.03 3.41 -4.04
C ALA A 6 9.74 2.90 -3.41
N VAL A 7 9.84 2.27 -2.23
CA VAL A 7 8.71 1.68 -1.51
C VAL A 7 7.78 2.76 -0.97
N ILE A 8 8.32 3.77 -0.27
CA ILE A 8 7.49 4.88 0.24
C ILE A 8 6.84 5.63 -0.93
N GLY A 9 7.58 5.93 -2.00
CA GLY A 9 7.05 6.61 -3.17
C GLY A 9 5.89 5.88 -3.85
N ASN A 10 5.99 4.55 -4.02
CA ASN A 10 4.95 3.76 -4.67
C ASN A 10 3.73 3.54 -3.77
N ASP A 11 3.94 3.15 -2.51
CA ASP A 11 2.88 2.62 -1.66
C ASP A 11 2.25 3.67 -0.74
N SER A 12 3.00 4.73 -0.36
CA SER A 12 2.41 5.78 0.47
C SER A 12 1.27 6.51 -0.23
N VAL A 13 1.22 6.48 -1.56
CA VAL A 13 0.10 7.06 -2.31
C VAL A 13 -1.16 6.21 -2.20
N GLN A 14 -1.03 4.89 -2.05
CA GLN A 14 -2.18 3.99 -1.86
C GLN A 14 -2.82 4.18 -0.47
N THR A 15 -2.05 4.63 0.51
CA THR A 15 -2.50 4.78 1.91
C THR A 15 -2.73 6.22 2.35
N LEU A 16 -1.89 7.15 1.91
CA LEU A 16 -1.97 8.58 2.25
C LEU A 16 -2.54 9.42 1.11
N GLY A 17 -2.78 8.84 -0.07
CA GLY A 17 -3.28 9.60 -1.22
C GLY A 17 -4.67 10.18 -0.97
N THR A 18 -5.59 9.42 -0.37
CA THR A 18 -6.92 9.88 0.04
C THR A 18 -6.83 11.00 1.08
N PHE A 19 -5.90 10.90 2.02
CA PHE A 19 -5.61 11.93 3.03
C PHE A 19 -5.11 13.23 2.43
N ILE A 20 -4.11 13.16 1.55
CA ILE A 20 -3.57 14.31 0.81
C ILE A 20 -4.69 14.96 -0.02
N ALA A 21 -5.47 14.16 -0.76
CA ALA A 21 -6.52 14.66 -1.63
C ALA A 21 -7.65 15.39 -0.87
N SER A 22 -8.06 14.85 0.29
CA SER A 22 -9.19 15.37 1.06
C SER A 22 -8.81 16.53 1.99
N ASN A 23 -7.55 16.64 2.42
CA ASN A 23 -7.11 17.66 3.39
C ASN A 23 -6.20 18.75 2.84
N SER A 24 -5.54 18.56 1.69
CA SER A 24 -4.55 19.53 1.14
C SER A 24 -5.10 20.93 0.88
N LYS A 25 -6.41 21.07 0.65
CA LYS A 25 -7.05 22.39 0.47
C LYS A 25 -7.23 23.17 1.78
N ILE A 26 -7.12 22.49 2.92
CA ILE A 26 -7.46 23.04 4.24
C ILE A 26 -6.20 23.15 5.10
N PHE A 27 -5.35 22.12 5.07
CA PHE A 27 -4.13 22.06 5.83
C PHE A 27 -2.92 22.16 4.93
N LYS A 28 -1.91 22.89 5.40
CA LYS A 28 -0.62 22.95 4.73
C LYS A 28 0.06 21.59 4.79
N TRP A 29 0.80 21.27 3.74
CA TRP A 29 1.45 19.96 3.55
C TRP A 29 2.29 19.52 4.76
N TYR A 30 2.95 20.45 5.46
CA TYR A 30 3.84 20.12 6.59
C TYR A 30 3.08 19.61 7.82
N TRP A 31 1.81 19.99 8.02
CA TRP A 31 0.99 19.44 9.11
C TRP A 31 0.53 18.01 8.80
N LEU A 32 0.15 17.77 7.56
CA LEU A 32 -0.21 16.44 7.07
C LEU A 32 1.00 15.49 7.12
N TRP A 33 2.16 15.99 6.70
CA TRP A 33 3.44 15.31 6.82
C TRP A 33 3.78 14.98 8.28
N LEU A 34 3.70 15.96 9.18
CA LEU A 34 4.04 15.75 10.59
C LEU A 34 3.19 14.64 11.21
N ALA A 35 1.88 14.61 10.94
CA ALA A 35 0.99 13.56 11.41
C ALA A 35 1.40 12.17 10.87
N ALA A 36 1.67 12.07 9.56
CA ALA A 36 2.11 10.81 8.95
C ALA A 36 3.51 10.37 9.43
N ALA A 37 4.41 11.32 9.67
CA ALA A 37 5.75 11.07 10.20
C ALA A 37 5.72 10.61 11.66
N LEU A 38 4.82 11.16 12.49
CA LEU A 38 4.63 10.71 13.88
C LEU A 38 4.11 9.28 13.94
N VAL A 39 3.12 8.95 13.10
CA VAL A 39 2.64 7.56 12.99
C VAL A 39 3.76 6.65 12.48
N LEU A 40 4.55 7.09 11.49
CA LEU A 40 5.72 6.33 11.03
C LEU A 40 6.71 6.07 12.16
N ALA A 41 7.17 7.12 12.84
CA ALA A 41 8.12 7.01 13.94
C ALA A 41 7.59 6.09 15.05
N GLY A 42 6.34 6.28 15.46
CA GLY A 42 5.69 5.46 16.47
C GLY A 42 5.58 3.99 16.06
N THR A 43 5.23 3.71 14.80
CA THR A 43 5.11 2.32 14.29
C THR A 43 6.46 1.63 14.23
N LEU A 44 7.51 2.30 13.72
CA LEU A 44 8.85 1.72 13.67
C LEU A 44 9.42 1.51 15.07
N PHE A 45 9.24 2.49 15.97
CA PHE A 45 9.71 2.38 17.34
C PHE A 45 8.97 1.27 18.10
N ALA A 46 7.65 1.18 17.97
CA ALA A 46 6.86 0.12 18.60
C ALA A 46 7.25 -1.27 18.05
N GLY A 47 7.41 -1.40 16.73
CA GLY A 47 7.89 -2.63 16.11
C GLY A 47 9.26 -3.03 16.67
N TRP A 48 10.22 -2.11 16.65
CA TRP A 48 11.57 -2.31 17.16
C TRP A 48 11.58 -2.72 18.63
N PHE A 49 10.79 -2.05 19.47
CA PHE A 49 10.73 -2.29 20.92
C PHE A 49 10.05 -3.62 21.27
N LEU A 50 8.99 -3.99 20.54
CA LEU A 50 8.21 -5.20 20.83
C LEU A 50 8.81 -6.48 20.20
N ASN A 51 9.69 -6.35 19.20
CA ASN A 51 10.24 -7.47 18.44
C ASN A 51 11.78 -7.52 18.51
N ASP A 52 12.36 -7.19 19.66
CA ASP A 52 13.81 -7.30 19.94
C ASP A 52 14.72 -6.68 18.86
N GLY A 53 14.32 -5.52 18.36
CA GLY A 53 15.07 -4.76 17.36
C GLY A 53 14.60 -4.94 15.91
N ASP A 54 13.56 -5.73 15.65
CA ASP A 54 12.97 -5.89 14.31
C ASP A 54 11.88 -4.83 14.02
N ILE A 55 12.01 -4.12 12.90
CA ILE A 55 10.99 -3.17 12.42
C ILE A 55 10.03 -3.77 11.37
N SER A 56 10.24 -5.05 11.00
CA SER A 56 9.47 -5.74 9.98
C SER A 56 8.22 -6.43 10.52
N TRP A 57 7.97 -6.41 11.84
CA TRP A 57 6.81 -7.02 12.48
C TRP A 57 6.68 -8.52 12.15
N GLY A 58 7.81 -9.24 12.19
CA GLY A 58 7.89 -10.69 11.95
C GLY A 58 7.62 -11.10 10.49
N ARG A 59 7.48 -10.13 9.57
CA ARG A 59 7.23 -10.42 8.14
C ARG A 59 8.45 -11.04 7.45
N LEU A 60 9.63 -10.88 8.04
CA LEU A 60 10.88 -11.40 7.52
C LEU A 60 11.30 -12.74 8.17
N ASP A 61 10.51 -13.30 9.10
CA ASP A 61 10.83 -14.54 9.83
C ASP A 61 11.02 -15.75 8.91
N LYS A 62 10.31 -15.77 7.78
CA LYS A 62 10.38 -16.83 6.77
C LYS A 62 11.30 -16.48 5.60
N ILE A 63 11.89 -15.29 5.59
CA ILE A 63 12.81 -14.83 4.54
C ILE A 63 14.22 -14.89 5.12
N PRO A 64 15.13 -15.71 4.57
CA PRO A 64 16.49 -15.83 5.10
C PRO A 64 17.21 -14.47 5.03
N ALA A 65 18.04 -14.20 6.04
CA ALA A 65 18.94 -13.06 5.97
C ALA A 65 20.07 -13.42 4.99
N VAL A 66 20.24 -12.61 3.94
CA VAL A 66 21.31 -12.78 2.96
C VAL A 66 22.21 -11.56 2.95
N GLN A 67 23.46 -11.74 2.50
CA GLN A 67 24.36 -10.62 2.31
C GLN A 67 23.88 -9.77 1.13
N ILE A 68 23.60 -8.50 1.38
CA ILE A 68 23.11 -7.58 0.35
C ILE A 68 24.21 -7.30 -0.67
N GLN A 69 24.02 -7.83 -1.89
CA GLN A 69 24.83 -7.55 -3.07
C GLN A 69 24.30 -6.38 -3.91
N TRP A 70 25.15 -5.80 -4.77
CA TRP A 70 24.82 -4.65 -5.62
C TRP A 70 23.60 -4.88 -6.52
N TYR A 71 23.41 -6.11 -7.03
CA TYR A 71 22.31 -6.45 -7.93
C TYR A 71 20.94 -6.41 -7.24
N HIS A 72 20.87 -6.53 -5.91
CA HIS A 72 19.60 -6.37 -5.17
C HIS A 72 19.04 -4.95 -5.26
N ALA A 73 19.87 -3.95 -5.61
CA ALA A 73 19.41 -2.59 -5.87
C ALA A 73 18.57 -2.48 -7.16
N ALA A 74 18.64 -3.48 -8.05
CA ALA A 74 17.88 -3.50 -9.29
C ALA A 74 16.36 -3.49 -9.04
N ALA A 75 15.87 -4.25 -8.05
CA ALA A 75 14.45 -4.29 -7.71
C ALA A 75 13.90 -2.91 -7.29
N PRO A 76 14.48 -2.20 -6.30
CA PRO A 76 14.13 -0.82 -6.01
C PRO A 76 14.29 0.15 -7.20
N ALA A 77 15.30 -0.03 -8.06
CA ALA A 77 15.51 0.83 -9.23
C ALA A 77 14.39 0.67 -10.27
N VAL A 78 14.04 -0.58 -10.60
CA VAL A 78 12.93 -0.92 -11.49
C VAL A 78 11.61 -0.40 -10.91
N LEU A 79 11.42 -0.52 -9.59
CA LEU A 79 10.24 0.02 -8.92
C LEU A 79 10.11 1.54 -9.17
N VAL A 80 11.19 2.30 -8.99
CA VAL A 80 11.18 3.75 -9.26
C VAL A 80 10.80 4.06 -10.71
N LEU A 81 11.32 3.30 -11.68
CA LEU A 81 11.00 3.48 -13.10
C LEU A 81 9.51 3.24 -13.38
N LEU A 82 8.98 2.11 -12.93
CA LEU A 82 7.58 1.74 -13.12
C LEU A 82 6.63 2.73 -12.42
N THR A 83 7.02 3.16 -11.21
CA THR A 83 6.31 4.17 -10.43
C THR A 83 6.24 5.51 -11.16
N ARG A 84 7.34 5.94 -11.81
CA ARG A 84 7.38 7.17 -12.62
C ARG A 84 6.52 7.10 -13.89
N MET A 85 6.31 5.90 -14.42
CA MET A 85 5.40 5.63 -15.54
C MET A 85 3.93 5.52 -15.10
N GLY A 86 3.64 5.53 -13.78
CA GLY A 86 2.29 5.41 -13.25
C GLY A 86 1.72 3.99 -13.36
N ILE A 87 2.59 2.98 -13.39
CA ILE A 87 2.19 1.57 -13.34
C ILE A 87 2.19 1.17 -11.87
N PRO A 88 1.04 0.79 -11.27
CA PRO A 88 1.01 0.27 -9.92
C PRO A 88 1.66 -1.11 -9.91
N VAL A 89 2.71 -1.28 -9.11
CA VAL A 89 3.44 -2.54 -8.97
C VAL A 89 3.44 -2.96 -7.52
N SER A 90 3.34 -4.26 -7.31
CA SER A 90 3.53 -4.85 -5.98
C SER A 90 4.99 -4.74 -5.57
N THR A 91 5.26 -3.89 -4.58
CA THR A 91 6.59 -3.76 -3.98
C THR A 91 7.03 -5.06 -3.33
N THR A 92 6.11 -5.77 -2.69
CA THR A 92 6.33 -7.10 -2.10
C THR A 92 6.83 -8.11 -3.15
N PHE A 93 6.17 -8.21 -4.31
CA PHE A 93 6.61 -9.13 -5.36
C PHE A 93 7.89 -8.67 -6.05
N LEU A 94 8.13 -7.37 -6.19
CA LEU A 94 9.33 -6.91 -6.86
C LEU A 94 10.56 -7.00 -5.97
N VAL A 95 10.42 -6.69 -4.68
CA VAL A 95 11.53 -6.54 -3.74
C VAL A 95 11.74 -7.79 -2.89
N LEU A 96 10.75 -8.25 -2.13
CA LEU A 96 10.97 -9.41 -1.25
C LEU A 96 11.23 -10.69 -2.04
N SER A 97 10.75 -10.74 -3.28
CA SER A 97 10.92 -11.93 -4.09
C SER A 97 12.36 -12.17 -4.54
N THR A 98 13.21 -11.14 -4.55
CA THR A 98 14.65 -11.32 -4.78
C THR A 98 15.36 -11.99 -3.62
N PHE A 99 14.72 -12.04 -2.45
CA PHE A 99 15.25 -12.60 -1.21
C PHE A 99 14.54 -13.88 -0.75
N ALA A 100 13.43 -14.24 -1.41
CA ALA A 100 12.58 -15.35 -1.03
C ALA A 100 12.82 -16.57 -1.93
N SER A 101 12.69 -17.77 -1.35
CA SER A 101 12.70 -19.02 -2.11
C SER A 101 11.47 -19.14 -3.01
N THR A 102 11.56 -19.90 -4.10
CA THR A 102 10.46 -20.14 -5.05
C THR A 102 9.17 -20.63 -4.35
N VAL A 103 9.30 -21.50 -3.35
CA VAL A 103 8.18 -21.99 -2.53
C VAL A 103 7.54 -20.87 -1.73
N LEU A 104 8.33 -19.94 -1.18
CA LEU A 104 7.80 -18.78 -0.47
C LEU A 104 7.13 -17.79 -1.44
N LEU A 105 7.69 -17.61 -2.64
CA LEU A 105 7.07 -16.80 -3.70
C LEU A 105 5.68 -17.29 -4.06
N GLU A 106 5.53 -18.60 -4.25
CA GLU A 106 4.25 -19.23 -4.55
C GLU A 106 3.24 -18.96 -3.44
N LYS A 107 3.64 -19.13 -2.16
CA LYS A 107 2.78 -18.85 -1.01
C LYS A 107 2.38 -17.38 -0.92
N MET A 108 3.32 -16.46 -1.18
CA MET A 108 3.05 -15.03 -1.24
C MET A 108 2.07 -14.68 -2.38
N LEU A 109 2.21 -15.34 -3.54
CA LEU A 109 1.31 -15.21 -4.69
C LEU A 109 -0.10 -15.67 -4.36
N VAL A 110 -0.25 -16.90 -3.86
CA VAL A 110 -1.55 -17.45 -3.46
C VAL A 110 -2.22 -16.57 -2.40
N LYS A 111 -1.48 -16.15 -1.36
CA LYS A 111 -2.00 -15.24 -0.31
C LYS A 111 -2.47 -13.91 -0.90
N SER A 112 -1.77 -13.38 -1.90
CA SER A 112 -2.14 -12.11 -2.56
C SER A 112 -3.37 -12.23 -3.46
N VAL A 113 -3.51 -13.35 -4.19
CA VAL A 113 -4.72 -13.63 -4.99
C VAL A 113 -5.95 -13.81 -4.10
N VAL A 114 -5.82 -14.58 -3.02
CA VAL A 114 -6.89 -14.72 -2.00
C VAL A 114 -7.21 -13.35 -1.38
N GLY A 115 -6.17 -12.56 -1.11
CA GLY A 115 -6.28 -11.16 -0.68
C GLY A 115 -7.15 -10.30 -1.56
N TYR A 116 -6.88 -10.31 -2.86
CA TYR A 116 -7.66 -9.61 -3.87
C TYR A 116 -9.13 -10.04 -3.85
N GLY A 117 -9.39 -11.35 -3.88
CA GLY A 117 -10.75 -11.88 -3.91
C GLY A 117 -11.56 -11.52 -2.66
N LEU A 118 -10.97 -11.71 -1.47
CA LEU A 118 -11.61 -11.35 -0.22
C LEU A 118 -11.89 -9.84 -0.14
N ALA A 119 -10.91 -9.02 -0.50
CA ALA A 119 -11.05 -7.56 -0.51
C ALA A 119 -12.17 -7.12 -1.45
N ALA A 120 -12.26 -7.72 -2.64
CA ALA A 120 -13.32 -7.42 -3.60
C ALA A 120 -14.71 -7.79 -3.07
N ILE A 121 -14.86 -8.96 -2.44
CA ILE A 121 -16.15 -9.39 -1.86
C ILE A 121 -16.54 -8.50 -0.68
N VAL A 122 -15.62 -8.26 0.26
CA VAL A 122 -15.88 -7.41 1.44
C VAL A 122 -16.23 -5.98 1.01
N ALA A 123 -15.49 -5.42 0.06
CA ALA A 123 -15.80 -4.10 -0.49
C ALA A 123 -17.15 -4.10 -1.22
N TYR A 124 -17.45 -5.13 -2.02
CA TYR A 124 -18.72 -5.21 -2.73
C TYR A 124 -19.92 -5.20 -1.76
N VAL A 125 -19.89 -6.06 -0.75
CA VAL A 125 -20.95 -6.14 0.27
C VAL A 125 -21.05 -4.83 1.05
N THR A 126 -19.92 -4.30 1.52
CA THR A 126 -19.87 -3.05 2.29
C THR A 126 -20.47 -1.89 1.50
N TRP A 127 -20.07 -1.72 0.23
CA TRP A 127 -20.58 -0.63 -0.60
C TRP A 127 -22.01 -0.82 -1.06
N LEU A 128 -22.50 -2.05 -1.23
CA LEU A 128 -23.92 -2.30 -1.48
C LEU A 128 -24.78 -1.83 -0.30
N VAL A 129 -24.37 -2.18 0.93
CA VAL A 129 -25.07 -1.73 2.15
C VAL A 129 -24.99 -0.21 2.26
N LEU A 130 -23.80 0.37 2.08
CA LEU A 130 -23.62 1.82 2.18
C LEU A 130 -24.39 2.57 1.11
N ALA A 131 -24.55 2.03 -0.11
CA ALA A 131 -25.32 2.68 -1.16
C ALA A 131 -26.81 2.88 -0.78
N HIS A 132 -27.34 2.06 0.13
CA HIS A 132 -28.70 2.23 0.65
C HIS A 132 -28.82 3.44 1.60
N PHE A 133 -27.74 3.80 2.29
CA PHE A 133 -27.72 4.90 3.27
C PHE A 133 -27.02 6.16 2.77
N LEU A 134 -26.12 6.03 1.80
CA LEU A 134 -25.16 7.05 1.39
C LEU A 134 -25.01 7.07 -0.14
N ASN A 135 -25.45 8.15 -0.77
CA ASN A 135 -25.12 8.39 -2.17
C ASN A 135 -23.70 8.99 -2.27
N GLU A 136 -22.71 8.21 -2.70
CA GLU A 136 -21.30 8.64 -2.82
C GLU A 136 -21.05 9.56 -4.02
N LYS A 137 -21.92 9.55 -5.03
CA LYS A 137 -21.73 10.29 -6.29
C LYS A 137 -21.88 11.81 -6.10
N PHE A 138 -22.64 12.23 -5.08
CA PHE A 138 -23.03 13.64 -4.89
C PHE A 138 -22.82 14.22 -3.48
N ASN A 139 -22.27 13.46 -2.52
CA ASN A 139 -22.32 13.89 -1.12
C ASN A 139 -21.25 14.93 -0.75
N SER A 140 -21.65 16.20 -0.81
CA SER A 140 -21.05 17.23 0.03
C SER A 140 -21.57 17.06 1.46
N VAL A 141 -20.71 16.63 2.38
CA VAL A 141 -21.03 16.58 3.82
C VAL A 141 -21.53 17.96 4.27
N LYS A 142 -22.70 18.00 4.95
CA LYS A 142 -23.25 19.22 5.56
C LYS A 142 -22.16 19.96 6.33
N LYS A 143 -22.09 21.29 6.21
CA LYS A 143 -20.98 22.10 6.78
C LYS A 143 -20.75 21.79 8.27
N GLU A 144 -21.82 21.58 9.02
CA GLU A 144 -21.81 21.26 10.47
C GLU A 144 -21.10 19.95 10.82
N HIS A 145 -21.20 18.91 9.98
CA HIS A 145 -20.56 17.61 10.25
C HIS A 145 -19.15 17.50 9.68
N ARG A 146 -18.65 18.53 8.99
CA ARG A 146 -17.30 18.51 8.40
C ARG A 146 -16.18 18.34 9.43
N PRO A 147 -16.20 18.99 10.62
CA PRO A 147 -15.17 18.78 11.62
C PRO A 147 -15.12 17.33 12.11
N PHE A 148 -16.27 16.73 12.37
CA PHE A 148 -16.37 15.33 12.80
C PHE A 148 -15.80 14.35 11.77
N TRP A 149 -16.25 14.44 10.52
CA TRP A 149 -15.75 13.58 9.44
C TRP A 149 -14.27 13.78 9.16
N ARG A 150 -13.74 14.99 9.42
CA ARG A 150 -12.32 15.26 9.30
C ARG A 150 -11.53 14.56 10.38
N THR A 151 -11.95 14.67 11.63
CA THR A 151 -11.32 13.95 12.74
C THR A 151 -11.32 12.45 12.48
N LEU A 152 -12.46 11.87 12.07
CA LEU A 152 -12.53 10.46 11.70
C LEU A 152 -11.58 10.10 10.56
N GLN A 153 -11.50 10.94 9.52
CA GLN A 153 -10.62 10.70 8.39
C GLN A 153 -9.14 10.69 8.80
N TRP A 154 -8.73 11.57 9.72
CA TRP A 154 -7.36 11.59 10.24
C TRP A 154 -7.04 10.31 11.03
N PHE A 155 -7.96 9.86 11.88
CA PHE A 155 -7.79 8.60 12.61
C PHE A 155 -7.81 7.39 11.70
N SER A 156 -8.70 7.34 10.70
CA SER A 156 -8.75 6.23 9.74
C SER A 156 -7.48 6.14 8.90
N THR A 157 -6.96 7.28 8.41
CA THR A 157 -5.69 7.32 7.71
C THR A 157 -4.54 6.90 8.62
N GLY A 158 -4.49 7.40 9.86
CA GLY A 158 -3.47 7.00 10.83
C GLY A 158 -3.47 5.48 11.07
N PHE A 159 -4.66 4.89 11.23
CA PHE A 159 -4.82 3.45 11.40
C PHE A 159 -4.43 2.65 10.15
N LEU A 160 -4.83 3.11 8.96
CA LEU A 160 -4.39 2.51 7.70
C LEU A 160 -2.87 2.59 7.54
N TRP A 161 -2.28 3.74 7.84
CA TRP A 161 -0.85 3.97 7.70
C TRP A 161 -0.05 3.10 8.66
N PHE A 162 -0.47 3.00 9.92
CA PHE A 162 0.08 2.04 10.89
C PHE A 162 -0.02 0.60 10.38
N SER A 163 -1.19 0.20 9.87
CA SER A 163 -1.44 -1.16 9.39
C SER A 163 -0.56 -1.50 8.19
N TRP A 164 -0.42 -0.57 7.24
CA TRP A 164 0.47 -0.73 6.09
C TRP A 164 1.93 -0.77 6.50
N LEU A 165 2.39 0.13 7.37
CA LEU A 165 3.77 0.13 7.88
C LEU A 165 4.09 -1.20 8.58
N SER A 166 3.14 -1.74 9.34
CA SER A 166 3.30 -3.04 9.99
C SER A 166 3.40 -4.21 9.01
N HIS A 167 3.03 -4.03 7.75
CA HIS A 167 3.05 -5.06 6.71
C HIS A 167 4.24 -4.90 5.76
N ASP A 168 4.37 -3.72 5.15
CA ASP A 168 5.26 -3.49 4.01
C ASP A 168 6.59 -2.82 4.40
N MET A 169 6.78 -2.47 5.69
CA MET A 169 8.13 -2.08 6.16
C MET A 169 9.16 -3.19 5.91
N ALA A 170 8.72 -4.45 5.83
CA ALA A 170 9.51 -5.59 5.40
C ALA A 170 10.27 -5.35 4.09
N ASN A 171 9.64 -4.68 3.11
CA ASN A 171 10.24 -4.39 1.80
C ASN A 171 11.46 -3.45 1.90
N ILE A 172 11.57 -2.68 2.98
CA ILE A 172 12.71 -1.79 3.25
C ILE A 172 13.67 -2.47 4.22
N ALA A 173 13.13 -3.09 5.28
CA ALA A 173 13.87 -3.77 6.33
C ALA A 173 14.66 -4.99 5.83
N VAL A 174 14.27 -5.60 4.71
CA VAL A 174 15.02 -6.70 4.08
C VAL A 174 16.47 -6.30 3.71
N PHE A 175 16.72 -5.01 3.45
CA PHE A 175 18.06 -4.48 3.15
C PHE A 175 18.87 -4.09 4.40
N MET A 176 18.32 -4.31 5.59
CA MET A 176 18.90 -3.88 6.86
C MET A 176 19.18 -5.09 7.76
N PRO A 177 20.04 -4.95 8.78
CA PRO A 177 20.23 -5.98 9.79
C PRO A 177 18.89 -6.36 10.45
N ARG A 178 18.67 -7.66 10.68
CA ARG A 178 17.44 -8.16 11.34
C ARG A 178 17.26 -7.59 12.74
N GLN A 179 18.35 -7.48 13.50
CA GLN A 179 18.42 -6.71 14.73
C GLN A 179 18.97 -5.32 14.40
N LEU A 180 18.08 -4.33 14.31
CA LEU A 180 18.46 -2.98 13.93
C LEU A 180 19.06 -2.26 15.15
N PRO A 181 20.31 -1.76 15.12
CA PRO A 181 20.82 -0.91 16.19
C PRO A 181 19.97 0.36 16.34
N PHE A 182 19.84 0.88 17.57
CA PHE A 182 19.06 2.09 17.84
C PHE A 182 19.48 3.28 16.96
N THR A 183 20.78 3.45 16.67
CA THR A 183 21.27 4.49 15.76
C THR A 183 20.70 4.34 14.34
N LEU A 184 20.63 3.12 13.82
CA LEU A 184 20.04 2.86 12.49
C LEU A 184 18.52 2.99 12.50
N LEU A 185 17.84 2.73 13.63
CA LEU A 185 16.42 3.02 13.79
C LEU A 185 16.14 4.52 13.62
N ILE A 186 16.86 5.38 14.36
CA ILE A 186 16.69 6.84 14.28
C ILE A 186 17.03 7.36 12.88
N LEU A 187 18.11 6.86 12.27
CA LEU A 187 18.46 7.19 10.89
C LEU A 187 17.34 6.79 9.91
N SER A 188 16.77 5.59 10.07
CA SER A 188 15.70 5.09 9.22
C SER A 188 14.44 5.94 9.34
N ILE A 189 14.03 6.29 10.57
CA ILE A 189 12.91 7.19 10.83
C ILE A 189 13.17 8.55 10.16
N GLY A 190 14.37 9.11 10.31
CA GLY A 190 14.74 10.39 9.70
C GLY A 190 14.67 10.37 8.17
N VAL A 191 15.26 9.34 7.54
CA VAL A 191 15.28 9.18 6.07
C VAL A 191 13.88 8.95 5.51
N LEU A 192 13.08 8.08 6.13
CA LEU A 192 11.71 7.82 5.70
C LEU A 192 10.82 9.04 5.88
N SER A 193 10.98 9.77 6.99
CA SER A 193 10.26 11.02 7.23
C SER A 193 10.65 12.10 6.22
N ALA A 194 11.91 12.19 5.83
CA ALA A 194 12.36 13.13 4.79
C ALA A 194 11.74 12.80 3.41
N TRP A 195 11.66 11.52 3.05
CA TRP A 195 10.97 11.11 1.81
C TRP A 195 9.47 11.37 1.86
N LEU A 196 8.82 11.14 3.01
CA LEU A 196 7.43 11.55 3.21
C LEU A 196 7.28 13.07 3.04
N ALA A 197 8.20 13.88 3.58
CA ALA A 197 8.15 15.34 3.42
C ALA A 197 8.15 15.73 1.94
N TYR A 198 9.01 15.11 1.14
CA TYR A 198 9.04 15.31 -0.31
C TYR A 198 7.72 14.93 -1.00
N ILE A 199 7.09 13.82 -0.59
CA ILE A 199 5.79 13.36 -1.14
C ILE A 199 4.67 14.33 -0.79
N PHE A 200 4.57 14.75 0.47
CA PHE A 200 3.56 15.72 0.89
C PHE A 200 3.78 17.09 0.23
N TRP A 201 5.02 17.55 0.13
CA TRP A 201 5.37 18.80 -0.56
C TRP A 201 5.01 18.76 -2.05
N SER A 202 5.28 17.64 -2.72
CA SER A 202 4.90 17.41 -4.14
C SER A 202 3.44 16.99 -4.33
N HIS A 203 2.65 16.96 -3.25
CA HIS A 203 1.24 16.54 -3.25
C HIS A 203 1.01 15.15 -3.88
N GLY A 204 1.95 14.22 -3.67
CA GLY A 204 1.88 12.84 -4.18
C GLY A 204 2.26 12.66 -5.67
N GLY A 205 2.66 13.73 -6.37
CA GLY A 205 3.22 13.66 -7.72
C GLY A 205 2.30 13.02 -8.78
N LYS A 206 2.90 12.30 -9.75
CA LYS A 206 2.15 11.65 -10.84
C LYS A 206 1.24 10.52 -10.37
N ILE A 207 1.64 9.76 -9.35
CA ILE A 207 0.90 8.60 -8.83
C ILE A 207 -0.40 9.06 -8.17
N GLN A 208 -0.40 10.23 -7.54
CA GLN A 208 -1.61 10.82 -6.96
C GLN A 208 -2.75 10.96 -7.98
N LYS A 209 -2.43 11.16 -9.26
CA LYS A 209 -3.45 11.21 -10.33
C LYS A 209 -4.26 9.93 -10.40
N ILE A 210 -3.62 8.77 -10.19
CA ILE A 210 -4.28 7.46 -10.20
C ILE A 210 -5.34 7.37 -9.10
N VAL A 211 -5.05 7.87 -7.90
CA VAL A 211 -6.00 7.90 -6.77
C VAL A 211 -7.09 8.95 -7.01
N LEU A 212 -6.72 10.12 -7.53
CA LEU A 212 -7.63 11.23 -7.81
C LEU A 212 -8.58 11.00 -8.99
N GLU A 213 -8.25 10.05 -9.87
CA GLU A 213 -9.08 9.58 -10.99
C GLU A 213 -10.19 8.63 -10.53
N LYS A 214 -10.11 8.06 -9.33
CA LYS A 214 -11.14 7.17 -8.78
C LYS A 214 -12.34 7.95 -8.22
N THR A 215 -13.54 7.45 -8.49
CA THR A 215 -14.81 8.07 -8.08
C THR A 215 -14.83 8.29 -6.58
N GLY A 216 -15.09 9.52 -6.12
CA GLY A 216 -15.34 9.83 -4.71
C GLY A 216 -14.13 9.80 -3.75
N SER A 217 -12.92 9.46 -4.21
CA SER A 217 -11.70 9.44 -3.36
C SER A 217 -11.34 10.81 -2.78
N ARG A 218 -11.87 11.89 -3.36
CA ARG A 218 -11.71 13.28 -2.91
C ARG A 218 -12.67 13.67 -1.79
N PHE A 219 -13.74 12.89 -1.57
CA PHE A 219 -14.72 13.18 -0.54
C PHE A 219 -14.28 12.57 0.79
N MET A 220 -14.20 13.42 1.82
CA MET A 220 -13.71 13.06 3.15
C MET A 220 -14.41 11.84 3.76
N ARG A 221 -15.74 11.72 3.57
CA ARG A 221 -16.52 10.58 4.07
C ARG A 221 -16.12 9.27 3.37
N SER A 222 -16.09 9.26 2.04
CA SER A 222 -15.71 8.07 1.28
C SER A 222 -14.24 7.71 1.52
N ALA A 223 -13.34 8.69 1.61
CA ALA A 223 -11.96 8.48 2.03
C ALA A 223 -11.87 7.77 3.40
N THR A 224 -12.64 8.22 4.40
CA THR A 224 -12.67 7.59 5.73
C THR A 224 -13.06 6.12 5.66
N ILE A 225 -14.12 5.81 4.90
CA ILE A 225 -14.65 4.43 4.77
C ILE A 225 -13.64 3.55 4.02
N ILE A 226 -13.07 4.04 2.92
CA ILE A 226 -12.01 3.33 2.18
C ILE A 226 -10.84 3.02 3.10
N ASP A 227 -10.36 4.02 3.85
CA ASP A 227 -9.22 3.87 4.74
C ASP A 227 -9.50 2.80 5.82
N LEU A 228 -10.68 2.83 6.45
CA LEU A 228 -11.06 1.87 7.48
C LEU A 228 -11.20 0.45 6.94
N VAL A 229 -11.95 0.24 5.86
CA VAL A 229 -12.14 -1.10 5.27
C VAL A 229 -10.79 -1.66 4.85
N TYR A 230 -9.94 -0.84 4.23
CA TYR A 230 -8.62 -1.29 3.84
C TYR A 230 -7.74 -1.62 5.05
N ALA A 231 -7.73 -0.78 6.09
CA ALA A 231 -6.96 -1.03 7.31
C ALA A 231 -7.37 -2.35 8.00
N PHE A 232 -8.68 -2.63 8.10
CA PHE A 232 -9.17 -3.88 8.67
C PHE A 232 -8.81 -5.10 7.81
N LEU A 233 -8.85 -4.98 6.48
CA LEU A 233 -8.39 -6.05 5.59
C LEU A 233 -6.90 -6.35 5.81
N LEU A 234 -6.07 -5.30 5.91
CA LEU A 234 -4.65 -5.48 6.20
C LEU A 234 -4.44 -6.13 7.56
N LEU A 235 -5.08 -5.62 8.62
CA LEU A 235 -5.01 -6.19 9.96
C LEU A 235 -5.39 -7.68 9.97
N TYR A 236 -6.49 -8.04 9.31
CA TYR A 236 -6.92 -9.44 9.19
C TYR A 236 -5.82 -10.33 8.58
N PHE A 237 -5.20 -9.90 7.48
CA PHE A 237 -4.11 -10.66 6.86
C PHE A 237 -2.79 -10.64 7.64
N LYS A 238 -2.59 -9.65 8.53
CA LYS A 238 -1.48 -9.58 9.49
C LYS A 238 -1.55 -10.74 10.47
N GLU A 239 -2.72 -10.89 11.09
CA GLU A 239 -2.99 -11.83 12.19
C GLU A 239 -3.07 -13.27 11.70
N MET A 240 -3.51 -13.52 10.46
CA MET A 240 -3.65 -14.87 9.93
C MET A 240 -2.32 -15.64 9.84
N ASN A 241 -1.24 -15.01 9.37
CA ASN A 241 0.10 -15.60 9.31
C ASN A 241 1.17 -14.55 8.99
N SER A 242 2.43 -14.88 9.28
CA SER A 242 3.60 -14.01 9.07
C SER A 242 4.02 -13.81 7.60
N ILE A 243 3.49 -14.60 6.66
CA ILE A 243 3.91 -14.51 5.25
C ILE A 243 3.51 -13.14 4.67
N PRO A 244 4.45 -12.39 4.07
CA PRO A 244 4.15 -11.14 3.41
C PRO A 244 3.11 -11.33 2.30
N MET A 245 2.19 -10.37 2.15
CA MET A 245 1.27 -10.34 1.02
C MET A 245 1.43 -9.01 0.29
N SER A 246 1.03 -8.97 -0.98
CA SER A 246 0.95 -7.71 -1.67
C SER A 246 -0.28 -6.92 -1.27
N THR A 247 -0.06 -5.81 -0.59
CA THR A 247 -1.12 -4.84 -0.24
C THR A 247 -1.70 -4.17 -1.48
N THR A 248 -0.91 -3.98 -2.54
CA THR A 248 -1.42 -3.54 -3.86
C THR A 248 -2.55 -4.43 -4.41
N TRP A 249 -2.45 -5.76 -4.27
CA TRP A 249 -3.51 -6.67 -4.72
C TRP A 249 -4.79 -6.50 -3.90
N VAL A 250 -4.66 -6.37 -2.58
CA VAL A 250 -5.80 -6.11 -1.68
C VAL A 250 -6.46 -4.77 -2.03
N PHE A 251 -5.65 -3.73 -2.28
CA PHE A 251 -6.15 -2.41 -2.66
C PHE A 251 -6.90 -2.43 -3.99
N VAL A 252 -6.35 -3.06 -5.03
CA VAL A 252 -7.02 -3.18 -6.34
C VAL A 252 -8.30 -4.01 -6.20
N GLY A 253 -8.28 -5.09 -5.40
CA GLY A 253 -9.47 -5.89 -5.10
C GLY A 253 -10.57 -5.04 -4.44
N LEU A 254 -10.22 -4.28 -3.41
CA LEU A 254 -11.13 -3.36 -2.72
C LEU A 254 -11.74 -2.33 -3.69
N LEU A 255 -10.92 -1.70 -4.53
CA LEU A 255 -11.42 -0.74 -5.53
C LEU A 255 -12.35 -1.42 -6.55
N SER A 256 -11.99 -2.62 -7.01
CA SER A 256 -12.78 -3.39 -7.98
C SER A 256 -14.15 -3.75 -7.41
N GLY A 257 -14.19 -4.29 -6.18
CA GLY A 257 -15.43 -4.63 -5.49
C GLY A 257 -16.33 -3.42 -5.25
N ARG A 258 -15.72 -2.29 -4.85
CA ARG A 258 -16.42 -1.02 -4.66
C ARG A 258 -17.07 -0.50 -5.93
N GLU A 259 -16.33 -0.42 -7.04
CA GLU A 259 -16.88 0.11 -8.30
C GLU A 259 -18.00 -0.80 -8.84
N LEU A 260 -17.88 -2.13 -8.67
CA LEU A 260 -18.95 -3.08 -9.00
C LEU A 260 -20.20 -2.90 -8.13
N ALA A 261 -20.04 -2.61 -6.83
CA ALA A 261 -21.17 -2.35 -5.94
C ALA A 261 -21.89 -1.05 -6.32
N ILE A 262 -21.15 0.01 -6.62
CA ILE A 262 -21.72 1.29 -7.07
C ILE A 262 -22.49 1.10 -8.39
N ALA A 263 -21.95 0.35 -9.35
CA ALA A 263 -22.67 0.01 -10.59
C ALA A 263 -23.91 -0.84 -10.34
N THR A 264 -23.88 -1.73 -9.35
CA THR A 264 -25.04 -2.54 -8.97
C THR A 264 -26.14 -1.70 -8.33
N ALA A 265 -25.78 -0.77 -7.44
CA ALA A 265 -26.73 0.06 -6.72
C ALA A 265 -27.30 1.20 -7.57
N HIS A 266 -26.52 1.73 -8.51
CA HIS A 266 -26.89 2.86 -9.37
C HIS A 266 -26.98 2.48 -10.85
N ARG A 267 -27.60 1.32 -11.15
CA ARG A 267 -27.72 0.78 -12.52
C ARG A 267 -28.32 1.74 -13.56
N ALA A 268 -29.15 2.70 -13.12
CA ALA A 268 -29.78 3.70 -13.98
C ALA A 268 -28.79 4.75 -14.52
N ASP A 269 -27.76 5.11 -13.75
CA ASP A 269 -26.80 6.18 -14.09
C ASP A 269 -25.36 5.68 -14.32
N TYR A 270 -25.10 4.39 -14.06
CA TYR A 270 -23.77 3.79 -14.13
C TYR A 270 -23.85 2.31 -14.55
N HIS A 271 -23.67 2.05 -15.85
CA HIS A 271 -23.79 0.70 -16.42
C HIS A 271 -22.52 -0.13 -16.23
N PHE A 272 -22.69 -1.44 -16.05
CA PHE A 272 -21.59 -2.42 -15.94
C PHE A 272 -20.57 -2.34 -17.09
N GLY A 273 -21.02 -1.98 -18.29
CA GLY A 273 -20.15 -1.79 -19.46
C GLY A 273 -19.10 -0.68 -19.31
N TYR A 274 -19.30 0.29 -18.41
CA TYR A 274 -18.29 1.31 -18.10
C TYR A 274 -17.32 0.87 -17.00
N VAL A 275 -17.74 0.02 -16.07
CA VAL A 275 -16.93 -0.42 -14.92
C VAL A 275 -15.98 -1.54 -15.28
N PHE A 276 -16.44 -2.52 -16.06
CA PHE A 276 -15.64 -3.69 -16.41
C PHE A 276 -14.34 -3.32 -17.15
N PRO A 277 -14.33 -2.38 -18.12
CA PRO A 277 -13.09 -1.91 -18.74
C PRO A 277 -12.14 -1.18 -17.78
N ILE A 278 -12.67 -0.45 -16.79
CA ILE A 278 -11.84 0.26 -15.79
C ILE A 278 -11.15 -0.76 -14.87
N VAL A 279 -11.93 -1.67 -14.29
CA VAL A 279 -11.42 -2.75 -13.43
C VAL A 279 -10.45 -3.64 -14.19
N GLY A 280 -10.81 -4.05 -15.41
CA GLY A 280 -9.96 -4.88 -16.27
C GLY A 280 -8.65 -4.19 -16.64
N LYS A 281 -8.66 -2.88 -16.91
CA LYS A 281 -7.44 -2.10 -17.19
C LYS A 281 -6.51 -2.03 -15.97
N ASP A 282 -7.06 -1.82 -14.79
CA ASP A 282 -6.26 -1.80 -13.55
C ASP A 282 -5.66 -3.18 -13.24
N PHE A 283 -6.46 -4.23 -13.39
CA PHE A 283 -6.00 -5.61 -13.22
C PHE A 283 -4.90 -5.96 -14.24
N LEU A 284 -5.06 -5.58 -15.51
CA LEU A 284 -4.06 -5.84 -16.55
C LEU A 284 -2.74 -5.12 -16.26
N LYS A 285 -2.79 -3.84 -15.84
CA LYS A 285 -1.58 -3.11 -15.42
C LYS A 285 -0.86 -3.81 -14.27
N MET A 286 -1.62 -4.33 -13.30
CA MET A 286 -1.08 -5.10 -12.19
C MET A 286 -0.44 -6.42 -12.65
N MET A 287 -1.06 -7.13 -13.61
CA MET A 287 -0.49 -8.35 -14.20
C MET A 287 0.84 -8.07 -14.92
N VAL A 288 0.93 -6.95 -15.66
CA VAL A 288 2.20 -6.51 -16.27
C VAL A 288 3.26 -6.24 -15.18
N GLY A 289 2.88 -5.56 -14.10
CA GLY A 289 3.77 -5.34 -12.95
C GLY A 289 4.26 -6.65 -12.32
N LEU A 290 3.37 -7.64 -12.15
CA LEU A 290 3.75 -8.97 -11.67
C LEU A 290 4.69 -9.67 -12.65
N ALA A 291 4.40 -9.66 -13.96
CA ALA A 291 5.23 -10.29 -14.97
C ALA A 291 6.66 -9.72 -14.99
N VAL A 292 6.79 -8.39 -14.90
CA VAL A 292 8.10 -7.71 -14.78
C VAL A 292 8.81 -8.11 -13.48
N SER A 293 8.07 -8.22 -12.37
CA SER A 293 8.64 -8.64 -11.08
C SER A 293 9.16 -10.07 -11.13
N VAL A 294 8.37 -11.00 -11.66
CA VAL A 294 8.76 -12.41 -11.84
C VAL A 294 9.96 -12.51 -12.79
N ALA A 295 9.95 -11.80 -13.92
CA ALA A 295 11.07 -11.80 -14.86
C ALA A 295 12.38 -11.29 -14.22
N LEU A 296 12.32 -10.24 -13.40
CA LEU A 296 13.48 -9.73 -12.68
C LEU A 296 13.99 -10.75 -11.65
N VAL A 297 13.09 -11.37 -10.89
CA VAL A 297 13.42 -12.37 -9.88
C VAL A 297 14.08 -13.58 -10.52
N LEU A 298 13.52 -14.09 -11.62
CA LEU A 298 14.13 -15.16 -12.40
C LEU A 298 15.50 -14.74 -12.95
N ALA A 299 15.64 -13.53 -13.49
CA ALA A 299 16.93 -13.05 -13.97
C ALA A 299 17.98 -13.00 -12.84
N ILE A 300 17.63 -12.53 -11.64
CA ILE A 300 18.54 -12.51 -10.49
C ILE A 300 18.94 -13.93 -10.08
N HIS A 301 17.96 -14.81 -9.86
CA HIS A 301 18.21 -16.18 -9.39
C HIS A 301 18.92 -17.08 -10.41
N TYR A 302 18.70 -16.88 -11.72
CA TYR A 302 19.31 -17.75 -12.74
C TYR A 302 20.59 -17.16 -13.38
N VAL A 303 20.81 -15.85 -13.32
CA VAL A 303 21.96 -15.20 -13.98
C VAL A 303 22.99 -14.66 -12.99
N PHE A 304 22.55 -14.06 -11.88
CA PHE A 304 23.43 -13.32 -10.97
C PHE A 304 23.72 -14.04 -9.65
N ASP A 305 22.84 -14.93 -9.21
CA ASP A 305 23.05 -15.79 -8.04
C ASP A 305 22.61 -17.25 -8.30
N PRO A 306 23.24 -17.96 -9.26
CA PRO A 306 22.78 -19.26 -9.71
C PRO A 306 23.17 -20.43 -8.78
N VAL A 307 22.93 -20.35 -7.46
CA VAL A 307 23.13 -21.46 -6.48
C VAL A 307 22.27 -21.14 -5.23
N THR A 308 21.41 -21.96 -4.62
CA THR A 308 21.23 -23.41 -4.46
C THR A 308 19.72 -23.67 -4.38
N MET A 309 19.14 -24.40 -5.33
CA MET A 309 17.75 -24.87 -5.22
C MET A 309 17.74 -26.28 -4.62
N GLU A 310 17.70 -26.36 -3.30
CA GLU A 310 17.07 -27.44 -2.55
C GLU A 310 16.06 -26.86 -1.56
#